data_AF-A0A923WS16-F1
#
_entry.id   AF-A0A923WS16-F1
#
_cell.length_a   1.000
_cell.length_b   1.000
_cell.length_c   1.000
_cell.angle_alpha   90.00
_cell.angle_beta   90.00
_cell.angle_gamma   90.00
#
_symmetry.space_group_name_H-M   'P 1'
#
loop_
_entity.id
_entity.type
_entity.pdbx_description
1 polymer ?
#
loop_
_entity_poly.entity_id
_entity_poly.type
_entity_poly.pdbx_seq_one_letter_code
_entity_poly.pdbx_strand_id
1 'polypeptide(L)'
;MKSTLLFLTLLFNLTVHAASKTLLILGDSLTEGYGVAQVAAFPALIDERLKKEKRNWTVKSAGSSGSTSASGLERIKWLAKSKPNLVLLLLGSNDGLRGVKPEDTEKNLNATVLWAKENKIEIIIGQLYMPPNYGKDYTKKFEKVFKTVAEKNKIPLADFLLNNVAGKPDLNQPDGIHPNEKGHKIVAENIYKSIIKYLK
;
A
#
# COMPACT_ATOMS: atom_id res chain seq x y z
N MET A 1 -24.60 60.94 33.59
CA MET A 1 -24.91 59.61 33.00
C MET A 1 -23.73 59.17 32.16
N LYS A 2 -22.92 58.21 32.63
CA LYS A 2 -21.79 57.64 31.87
C LYS A 2 -22.20 56.25 31.40
N SER A 3 -22.43 56.06 30.11
CA SER A 3 -22.67 54.72 29.54
C SER A 3 -21.33 54.08 29.19
N THR A 4 -20.96 53.03 29.92
CA THR A 4 -19.83 52.19 29.56
C THR A 4 -20.30 51.16 28.55
N LEU A 5 -19.81 51.26 27.31
CA LEU A 5 -20.09 50.32 26.23
C LEU A 5 -19.14 49.12 26.36
N LEU A 6 -19.68 47.95 26.72
CA LEU A 6 -18.91 46.71 26.84
C LEU A 6 -18.76 46.07 25.45
N PHE A 7 -17.55 46.09 24.90
CA PHE A 7 -17.24 45.38 23.65
C PHE A 7 -17.03 43.90 23.96
N LEU A 8 -17.98 43.06 23.54
CA LEU A 8 -17.87 41.60 23.63
C LEU A 8 -17.11 41.09 22.39
N THR A 9 -15.81 40.84 22.53
CA THR A 9 -15.00 40.20 21.48
C THR A 9 -15.31 38.70 21.44
N LEU A 10 -16.09 38.28 20.44
CA LEU A 10 -16.34 36.88 20.13
C LEU A 10 -15.09 36.27 19.49
N LEU A 11 -14.30 35.52 20.26
CA LEU A 11 -13.18 34.74 19.73
C LEU A 11 -13.73 33.50 19.00
N PHE A 12 -13.86 33.59 17.67
CA PHE A 12 -14.05 32.42 16.83
C PHE A 12 -12.77 31.59 16.80
N ASN A 13 -12.78 30.45 17.51
CA ASN A 13 -11.77 29.41 17.32
C ASN A 13 -11.98 28.76 15.95
N LEU A 14 -11.39 29.35 14.90
CA LEU A 14 -11.25 28.69 13.60
C LEU A 14 -10.29 27.50 13.78
N THR A 15 -10.86 26.31 13.99
CA THR A 15 -10.08 25.08 13.90
C THR A 15 -9.65 24.90 12.45
N VAL A 16 -8.42 25.32 12.13
CA VAL A 16 -7.78 24.98 10.86
C VAL A 16 -7.55 23.47 10.85
N HIS A 17 -8.48 22.72 10.27
CA HIS A 17 -8.24 21.30 9.99
C HIS A 17 -7.18 21.22 8.89
N ALA A 18 -5.96 20.88 9.26
CA ALA A 18 -4.90 20.60 8.28
C ALA A 18 -5.40 19.51 7.33
N ALA A 19 -5.31 19.75 6.02
CA ALA A 19 -5.72 18.77 5.02
C ALA A 19 -5.04 17.42 5.29
N SER A 20 -5.83 16.34 5.36
CA SER A 20 -5.30 15.01 5.66
C SER A 20 -4.32 14.57 4.59
N LYS A 21 -3.18 14.03 5.02
CA LYS A 21 -2.24 13.37 4.11
C LYS A 21 -2.88 12.11 3.52
N THR A 22 -2.43 11.70 2.34
CA THR A 22 -2.94 10.53 1.64
C THR A 22 -1.84 9.48 1.46
N LEU A 23 -2.09 8.27 1.98
CA LEU A 23 -1.40 7.05 1.62
C LEU A 23 -2.18 6.38 0.47
N LEU A 24 -1.56 6.25 -0.70
CA LEU A 24 -2.10 5.49 -1.81
C LEU A 24 -1.48 4.09 -1.83
N ILE A 25 -2.31 3.04 -1.88
CA ILE A 25 -1.82 1.67 -2.02
C ILE A 25 -2.07 1.20 -3.45
N LEU A 26 -1.01 1.14 -4.26
CA LEU A 26 -1.05 0.66 -5.65
C LEU A 26 -0.75 -0.84 -5.67
N GLY A 27 -1.74 -1.67 -5.98
CA GLY A 27 -1.55 -3.11 -6.02
C GLY A 27 -2.53 -3.86 -6.93
N ASP A 28 -2.67 -5.15 -6.66
CA ASP A 28 -3.46 -6.12 -7.41
C ASP A 28 -4.73 -6.54 -6.65
N SER A 29 -5.17 -7.80 -6.78
CA SER A 29 -6.34 -8.37 -6.12
C SER A 29 -6.22 -8.36 -4.59
N LEU A 30 -5.00 -8.50 -4.04
CA LEU A 30 -4.78 -8.45 -2.60
C LEU A 30 -5.11 -7.07 -2.02
N THR A 31 -4.75 -6.02 -2.75
CA THR A 31 -5.06 -4.63 -2.40
C THR A 31 -6.51 -4.27 -2.72
N GLU A 32 -7.09 -4.84 -3.77
CA GLU A 32 -8.51 -4.65 -4.11
C GLU A 32 -9.43 -5.22 -3.02
N GLY A 33 -8.98 -6.28 -2.33
CA GLY A 33 -9.82 -7.04 -1.42
C GLY A 33 -10.70 -8.04 -2.18
N TYR A 34 -10.15 -8.69 -3.19
CA TYR A 34 -10.88 -9.67 -4.00
C TYR A 34 -11.58 -10.71 -3.12
N GLY A 35 -12.88 -10.91 -3.34
CA GLY A 35 -13.68 -11.89 -2.60
C GLY A 35 -14.10 -11.48 -1.18
N VAL A 36 -13.81 -10.25 -0.72
CA VAL A 36 -14.30 -9.72 0.56
C VAL A 36 -15.00 -8.38 0.39
N ALA A 37 -15.80 -7.98 1.39
CA ALA A 37 -16.37 -6.64 1.42
C ALA A 37 -15.26 -5.58 1.50
N GLN A 38 -15.42 -4.45 0.81
CA GLN A 38 -14.40 -3.39 0.76
C GLN A 38 -13.99 -2.88 2.15
N VAL A 39 -14.93 -2.84 3.10
CA VAL A 39 -14.67 -2.45 4.50
C VAL A 39 -13.83 -3.48 5.27
N ALA A 40 -13.82 -4.74 4.83
CA ALA A 40 -13.02 -5.81 5.40
C ALA A 40 -11.64 -5.95 4.73
N ALA A 41 -11.41 -5.29 3.58
CA ALA A 41 -10.13 -5.31 2.89
C ALA A 41 -9.06 -4.56 3.70
N PHE A 42 -7.82 -5.03 3.64
CA PHE A 42 -6.73 -4.51 4.48
C PHE A 42 -6.49 -2.99 4.35
N PRO A 43 -6.63 -2.34 3.17
CA PRO A 43 -6.47 -0.89 3.09
C PRO A 43 -7.51 -0.13 3.92
N ALA A 44 -8.76 -0.60 3.93
CA ALA A 44 -9.84 0.00 4.72
C ALA A 44 -9.61 -0.21 6.23
N LEU A 45 -9.12 -1.38 6.63
CA LEU A 45 -8.76 -1.66 8.01
C LEU A 45 -7.62 -0.76 8.51
N ILE A 46 -6.62 -0.49 7.66
CA ILE A 46 -5.55 0.48 7.97
C ILE A 46 -6.12 1.89 8.10
N ASP A 47 -7.00 2.32 7.19
CA ASP A 47 -7.66 3.63 7.24
C ASP A 47 -8.44 3.82 8.55
N GLU A 48 -9.24 2.82 8.92
CA GLU A 48 -10.01 2.83 10.17
C GLU A 48 -9.08 2.93 11.39
N ARG A 49 -7.97 2.18 11.38
CA ARG A 49 -6.97 2.24 12.45
C ARG A 49 -6.33 3.62 12.56
N LEU A 50 -5.92 4.21 11.45
CA LEU A 50 -5.33 5.57 11.44
C LEU A 50 -6.30 6.61 12.00
N LYS A 51 -7.60 6.51 11.67
CA LYS A 51 -8.65 7.36 12.25
C LYS A 51 -8.78 7.16 13.76
N LYS A 52 -8.80 5.92 14.25
CA LYS A 52 -8.84 5.60 15.69
C LYS A 52 -7.63 6.14 16.44
N GLU A 53 -6.45 6.07 15.82
CA GLU A 53 -5.21 6.63 16.36
C GLU A 53 -5.07 8.15 16.15
N LYS A 54 -6.11 8.83 15.61
CA LYS A 54 -6.15 10.27 15.32
C LYS A 54 -4.95 10.75 14.48
N ARG A 55 -4.45 9.89 13.58
CA ARG A 55 -3.40 10.22 12.62
C ARG A 55 -4.01 11.07 11.50
N ASN A 56 -3.33 12.13 11.09
CA ASN A 56 -3.78 12.99 9.99
C ASN A 56 -3.48 12.37 8.60
N TRP A 57 -3.90 11.13 8.41
CA TRP A 57 -3.67 10.33 7.22
C TRP A 57 -4.96 9.61 6.80
N THR A 58 -5.19 9.51 5.50
CA THR A 58 -6.23 8.70 4.86
C THR A 58 -5.60 7.69 3.91
N VAL A 59 -6.24 6.53 3.76
CA VAL A 59 -5.80 5.50 2.82
C VAL A 59 -6.69 5.49 1.60
N LYS A 60 -6.08 5.51 0.41
CA LYS A 60 -6.74 5.25 -0.86
C LYS A 60 -6.26 3.92 -1.41
N SER A 61 -7.18 2.96 -1.52
CA SER A 61 -6.90 1.70 -2.22
C SER A 61 -6.94 1.94 -3.73
N ALA A 62 -5.88 1.51 -4.42
CA ALA A 62 -5.81 1.37 -5.86
C ALA A 62 -5.38 -0.06 -6.20
N GLY A 63 -6.14 -1.03 -5.70
CA GLY A 63 -6.09 -2.42 -6.14
C GLY A 63 -6.77 -2.61 -7.50
N SER A 64 -6.30 -3.58 -8.27
CA SER A 64 -6.96 -4.01 -9.51
C SER A 64 -6.59 -5.46 -9.77
N SER A 65 -7.58 -6.36 -9.65
CA SER A 65 -7.37 -7.80 -9.81
C SER A 65 -6.65 -8.16 -11.11
N GLY A 66 -5.66 -9.06 -11.01
CA GLY A 66 -4.86 -9.51 -12.15
C GLY A 66 -3.79 -8.51 -12.65
N SER A 67 -3.66 -7.33 -12.02
CA SER A 67 -2.62 -6.37 -12.36
C SER A 67 -1.22 -6.94 -12.14
N THR A 68 -0.34 -6.70 -13.11
CA THR A 68 1.08 -7.06 -13.06
C THR A 68 1.96 -5.82 -12.87
N SER A 69 3.25 -6.03 -12.64
CA SER A 69 4.26 -4.97 -12.60
C SER A 69 4.25 -4.07 -13.84
N ALA A 70 3.96 -4.65 -15.02
CA ALA A 70 3.90 -3.94 -16.30
C ALA A 70 2.85 -2.81 -16.33
N SER A 71 1.79 -2.94 -15.53
CA SER A 71 0.75 -1.91 -15.41
C SER A 71 1.15 -0.75 -14.48
N GLY A 72 2.19 -0.93 -13.65
CA GLY A 72 2.52 -0.03 -12.55
C GLY A 72 2.78 1.40 -12.99
N LEU A 73 3.54 1.59 -14.07
CA LEU A 73 3.96 2.93 -14.55
C LEU A 73 2.78 3.78 -15.01
N GLU A 74 1.89 3.23 -15.84
CA GLU A 74 0.74 3.99 -16.34
C GLU A 74 -0.29 4.22 -15.23
N ARG A 75 -0.46 3.26 -14.32
CA ARG A 75 -1.36 3.42 -13.17
C ARG A 75 -0.86 4.49 -12.22
N ILE A 76 0.43 4.53 -11.87
CA ILE A 76 0.95 5.56 -10.97
C ILE A 76 0.85 6.96 -11.58
N LYS A 77 1.09 7.11 -12.88
CA LYS A 77 0.90 8.39 -13.61
C LYS A 77 -0.53 8.91 -13.46
N TRP A 78 -1.52 8.04 -13.62
CA TRP A 78 -2.92 8.40 -13.49
C TRP A 78 -3.29 8.71 -12.03
N LEU A 79 -2.89 7.85 -11.09
CA LEU A 79 -3.21 8.00 -9.66
C LEU A 79 -2.54 9.22 -9.01
N ALA A 80 -1.36 9.61 -9.48
CA ALA A 80 -0.64 10.78 -8.98
C ALA A 80 -1.41 12.11 -9.16
N LYS A 81 -2.42 12.16 -10.02
CA LYS A 81 -3.32 13.32 -10.16
C LYS A 81 -4.03 13.66 -8.85
N SER A 82 -4.24 12.69 -7.96
CA SER A 82 -4.80 12.92 -6.63
C SER A 82 -3.78 13.42 -5.60
N LYS A 83 -2.53 13.68 -6.02
CA LYS A 83 -1.42 14.18 -5.18
C LYS A 83 -1.21 13.38 -3.88
N PRO A 84 -0.99 12.05 -3.95
CA PRO A 84 -0.70 11.27 -2.76
C PRO A 84 0.61 11.74 -2.11
N ASN A 85 0.68 11.68 -0.79
CA ASN A 85 1.91 11.99 -0.05
C ASN A 85 2.87 10.80 -0.05
N LEU A 86 2.31 9.59 0.03
CA LEU A 86 3.05 8.34 0.07
C LEU A 86 2.35 7.29 -0.78
N VAL A 87 3.12 6.53 -1.55
CA VAL A 87 2.65 5.36 -2.31
C VAL A 87 3.24 4.09 -1.70
N LEU A 88 2.39 3.11 -1.40
CA LEU A 88 2.80 1.74 -1.12
C LEU A 88 2.57 0.90 -2.39
N LEU A 89 3.66 0.46 -3.03
CA LEU A 89 3.66 -0.33 -4.24
C LEU A 89 3.69 -1.84 -3.91
N LEU A 90 2.60 -2.53 -4.23
CA LEU A 90 2.37 -3.96 -3.98
C LEU A 90 1.98 -4.67 -5.29
N LEU A 91 2.84 -4.57 -6.31
CA LEU A 91 2.69 -5.25 -7.60
C LEU A 91 3.81 -6.27 -7.80
N GLY A 92 3.51 -7.34 -8.53
CA GLY A 92 4.46 -8.40 -8.87
C GLY A 92 3.91 -9.80 -8.63
N SER A 93 2.90 -9.97 -7.76
CA SER A 93 2.35 -11.30 -7.43
C SER A 93 1.88 -12.04 -8.69
N ASN A 94 1.15 -11.35 -9.58
CA ASN A 94 0.67 -11.92 -10.83
C ASN A 94 1.80 -12.21 -11.83
N ASP A 95 2.88 -11.43 -11.85
CA ASP A 95 4.07 -11.71 -12.66
C ASP A 95 4.69 -13.04 -12.22
N GLY A 96 4.88 -13.19 -10.90
CA GLY A 96 5.38 -14.40 -10.27
C GLY A 96 4.53 -15.62 -10.57
N LEU A 97 3.22 -15.52 -10.35
CA LEU A 97 2.27 -16.62 -10.58
C LEU A 97 2.16 -17.02 -12.06
N ARG A 98 2.47 -16.10 -12.98
CA ARG A 98 2.49 -16.34 -14.44
C ARG A 98 3.87 -16.76 -14.97
N GLY A 99 4.87 -16.88 -14.12
CA GLY A 99 6.23 -17.26 -14.54
C GLY A 99 6.93 -16.20 -15.40
N VAL A 100 6.55 -14.93 -15.27
CA VAL A 100 7.25 -13.82 -15.93
C VAL A 100 8.70 -13.79 -15.44
N LYS A 101 9.65 -13.45 -16.32
CA LYS A 101 11.06 -13.35 -15.94
C LYS A 101 11.23 -12.33 -14.80
N PRO A 102 11.92 -12.68 -13.70
CA PRO A 102 12.14 -11.75 -12.59
C PRO A 102 12.78 -10.43 -13.03
N GLU A 103 13.63 -10.45 -14.05
CA GLU A 103 14.28 -9.27 -14.62
C GLU A 103 13.29 -8.30 -15.27
N ASP A 104 12.24 -8.81 -15.93
CA ASP A 104 11.17 -7.98 -16.49
C ASP A 104 10.31 -7.36 -15.38
N THR A 105 10.05 -8.13 -14.32
CA THR A 105 9.34 -7.64 -13.13
C THR A 105 10.13 -6.51 -12.46
N GLU A 106 11.44 -6.71 -12.27
CA GLU A 106 12.35 -5.70 -11.71
C GLU A 106 12.36 -4.43 -12.55
N LYS A 107 12.50 -4.56 -13.87
CA LYS A 107 12.51 -3.43 -14.81
C LYS A 107 11.24 -2.59 -14.67
N ASN A 108 10.06 -3.23 -14.64
CA ASN A 108 8.78 -2.54 -14.57
C ASN A 108 8.56 -1.84 -13.22
N LEU A 109 8.90 -2.51 -12.11
CA LEU A 109 8.82 -1.92 -10.77
C LEU A 109 9.79 -0.75 -10.61
N ASN A 110 11.02 -0.89 -11.12
CA ASN A 110 12.01 0.18 -11.12
C ASN A 110 11.54 1.40 -11.92
N ALA A 111 10.91 1.21 -13.08
CA ALA A 111 10.34 2.31 -13.85
C ALA A 111 9.24 3.05 -13.07
N THR A 112 8.36 2.31 -12.38
CA THR A 112 7.30 2.88 -11.53
C THR A 112 7.89 3.71 -10.37
N VAL A 113 8.92 3.18 -9.70
CA VAL A 113 9.61 3.86 -8.59
C VAL A 113 10.36 5.10 -9.04
N LEU A 114 11.09 5.04 -10.15
CA LEU A 114 11.81 6.20 -10.69
C LEU A 114 10.84 7.32 -11.03
N TRP A 115 9.74 6.99 -11.71
CA TRP A 115 8.72 7.98 -12.04
C TRP A 115 8.13 8.65 -10.79
N ALA A 116 7.83 7.89 -9.74
CA ALA A 116 7.35 8.45 -8.46
C ALA A 116 8.35 9.46 -7.87
N LYS A 117 9.64 9.10 -7.84
CA LYS A 117 10.71 9.94 -7.31
C LYS A 117 10.91 11.23 -8.11
N GLU A 118 10.91 11.13 -9.45
CA GLU A 118 11.00 12.30 -10.34
C GLU A 118 9.84 13.28 -10.10
N ASN A 119 8.67 12.77 -9.72
CA ASN A 119 7.48 13.56 -9.40
C ASN A 119 7.36 13.89 -7.90
N LYS A 120 8.44 13.69 -7.12
CA LYS A 120 8.52 14.01 -5.68
C LYS A 120 7.44 13.33 -4.83
N ILE A 121 7.03 12.12 -5.23
CA ILE A 121 6.12 11.28 -4.47
C ILE A 121 6.94 10.28 -3.66
N GLU A 122 6.77 10.27 -2.33
CA GLU A 122 7.41 9.25 -1.50
C GLU A 122 6.83 7.88 -1.84
N ILE A 123 7.68 6.86 -1.91
CA ILE A 123 7.26 5.51 -2.30
C ILE A 123 7.96 4.45 -1.45
N ILE A 124 7.19 3.44 -1.05
CA ILE A 124 7.62 2.22 -0.38
C ILE A 124 7.25 1.06 -1.30
N ILE A 125 8.14 0.08 -1.45
CA ILE A 125 7.84 -1.16 -2.17
C ILE A 125 7.64 -2.30 -1.16
N GLY A 126 6.66 -3.18 -1.37
CA GLY A 126 6.46 -4.35 -0.52
C GLY A 126 7.22 -5.58 -1.02
N GLN A 127 7.76 -6.37 -0.09
CA GLN A 127 8.33 -7.67 -0.39
C GLN A 127 7.24 -8.67 -0.81
N LEU A 128 7.50 -9.48 -1.84
CA LEU A 128 6.65 -10.62 -2.25
C LEU A 128 7.49 -11.89 -2.38
N TYR A 129 6.81 -13.04 -2.26
CA TYR A 129 7.40 -14.37 -2.36
C TYR A 129 6.54 -15.25 -3.27
N MET A 130 7.18 -16.22 -3.93
CA MET A 130 6.49 -17.22 -4.74
C MET A 130 6.49 -18.59 -4.05
N PRO A 131 5.40 -19.37 -4.18
CA PRO A 131 5.33 -20.72 -3.65
C PRO A 131 6.47 -21.64 -4.15
N PRO A 132 6.96 -22.59 -3.34
CA PRO A 132 8.11 -23.44 -3.70
C PRO A 132 7.93 -24.29 -4.97
N ASN A 133 6.68 -24.59 -5.36
CA ASN A 133 6.36 -25.37 -6.57
C ASN A 133 6.69 -24.65 -7.89
N TYR A 134 7.08 -23.37 -7.86
CA TYR A 134 7.59 -22.64 -9.03
C TYR A 134 9.09 -22.87 -9.29
N GLY A 135 9.75 -23.69 -8.47
CA GLY A 135 11.16 -24.04 -8.62
C GLY A 135 12.11 -23.08 -7.87
N LYS A 136 13.11 -23.65 -7.19
CA LYS A 136 14.01 -22.93 -6.27
C LYS A 136 14.75 -21.76 -6.93
N ASP A 137 15.18 -21.94 -8.19
CA ASP A 137 15.93 -20.90 -8.90
C ASP A 137 15.04 -19.71 -9.24
N TYR A 138 13.80 -19.97 -9.66
CA TYR A 138 12.83 -18.92 -9.96
C TYR A 138 12.44 -18.16 -8.70
N THR A 139 12.03 -18.87 -7.64
CA THR A 139 11.58 -18.23 -6.40
C THR A 139 12.68 -17.39 -5.74
N LYS A 140 13.93 -17.87 -5.74
CA LYS A 140 15.09 -17.14 -5.22
C LYS A 140 15.41 -15.88 -6.03
N LYS A 141 15.28 -15.92 -7.35
CA LYS A 141 15.47 -14.74 -8.21
C LYS A 141 14.34 -13.74 -8.02
N PHE A 142 13.10 -14.23 -7.97
CA PHE A 142 11.91 -13.41 -7.79
C PHE A 142 11.91 -12.67 -6.45
N GLU A 143 12.25 -13.36 -5.34
CA GLU A 143 12.36 -12.73 -4.01
C GLU A 143 13.32 -11.54 -4.01
N LYS A 144 14.44 -11.65 -4.73
CA LYS A 144 15.47 -10.60 -4.79
C LYS A 144 15.00 -9.33 -5.50
N VAL A 145 14.02 -9.42 -6.40
CA VAL A 145 13.55 -8.28 -7.20
C VAL A 145 13.23 -7.08 -6.32
N PHE A 146 12.42 -7.28 -5.28
CA PHE A 146 11.92 -6.18 -4.43
C PHE A 146 13.04 -5.52 -3.64
N LYS A 147 13.96 -6.32 -3.09
CA LYS A 147 15.15 -5.83 -2.39
C LYS A 147 16.07 -5.05 -3.34
N THR A 148 16.34 -5.57 -4.53
CA THR A 148 17.15 -4.89 -5.56
C THR A 148 16.54 -3.54 -5.94
N VAL A 149 15.24 -3.49 -6.22
CA VAL A 149 14.54 -2.23 -6.54
C VAL A 149 14.64 -1.24 -5.38
N ALA A 150 14.41 -1.69 -4.15
CA ALA A 150 14.48 -0.84 -2.96
C ALA A 150 15.88 -0.23 -2.76
N GLU A 151 16.92 -1.07 -2.78
CA GLU A 151 18.32 -0.66 -2.58
C GLU A 151 18.81 0.27 -3.70
N LYS A 152 18.56 -0.08 -4.96
CA LYS A 152 18.94 0.72 -6.13
C LYS A 152 18.34 2.12 -6.08
N ASN A 153 17.10 2.23 -5.61
CA ASN A 153 16.38 3.49 -5.55
C ASN A 153 16.48 4.19 -4.19
N LYS A 154 17.13 3.57 -3.20
CA LYS A 154 17.21 4.07 -1.81
C LYS A 154 15.82 4.37 -1.22
N ILE A 155 14.86 3.49 -1.48
CA ILE A 155 13.50 3.57 -0.93
C ILE A 155 13.28 2.49 0.13
N PRO A 156 12.33 2.67 1.06
CA PRO A 156 12.01 1.61 2.00
C PRO A 156 11.43 0.35 1.35
N LEU A 157 11.75 -0.79 1.94
CA LEU A 157 11.12 -2.08 1.68
C LEU A 157 10.19 -2.41 2.85
N ALA A 158 8.89 -2.59 2.57
CA ALA A 158 7.93 -3.12 3.53
C ALA A 158 8.00 -4.65 3.57
N ASP A 159 7.68 -5.22 4.73
CA ASP A 159 7.71 -6.67 4.92
C ASP A 159 6.62 -7.36 4.08
N PHE A 160 6.72 -8.68 3.99
CA PHE A 160 5.75 -9.48 3.24
C PHE A 160 4.35 -9.40 3.83
N LEU A 161 3.41 -8.90 3.03
CA LEU A 161 2.03 -8.66 3.43
C LEU A 161 1.33 -9.93 3.92
N LEU A 162 1.63 -11.09 3.32
CA LEU A 162 1.02 -12.38 3.67
C LEU A 162 1.82 -13.16 4.72
N ASN A 163 2.74 -12.51 5.45
CA ASN A 163 3.43 -13.15 6.56
C ASN A 163 2.39 -13.71 7.57
N ASN A 164 2.55 -14.97 7.97
CA ASN A 164 1.57 -15.71 8.78
C ASN A 164 0.16 -15.89 8.18
N VAL A 165 -0.05 -15.61 6.88
CA VAL A 165 -1.32 -15.79 6.16
C VAL A 165 -1.18 -16.77 5.00
N ALA A 166 -0.12 -16.65 4.19
CA ALA A 166 0.07 -17.46 2.99
C ALA A 166 0.00 -18.97 3.29
N GLY A 167 -0.78 -19.71 2.49
CA GLY A 167 -0.89 -21.16 2.58
C GLY A 167 -1.68 -21.70 3.79
N LYS A 168 -2.30 -20.85 4.62
CA LYS A 168 -3.14 -21.27 5.75
C LYS A 168 -4.62 -21.32 5.34
N PRO A 169 -5.25 -22.50 5.27
CA PRO A 169 -6.64 -22.61 4.78
C PRO A 169 -7.64 -21.73 5.53
N ASP A 170 -7.54 -21.63 6.86
CA ASP A 170 -8.46 -20.83 7.67
C ASP A 170 -8.36 -19.31 7.45
N LEU A 171 -7.31 -18.85 6.79
CA LEU A 171 -7.03 -17.43 6.52
C LEU A 171 -7.13 -17.07 5.04
N ASN A 172 -7.36 -18.05 4.18
CA ASN A 172 -7.49 -17.85 2.74
C ASN A 172 -8.86 -18.33 2.25
N GLN A 173 -9.20 -17.92 1.04
CA GLN A 173 -10.32 -18.41 0.26
C GLN A 173 -9.99 -19.83 -0.26
N PRO A 174 -10.98 -20.56 -0.81
CA PRO A 174 -10.75 -21.92 -1.33
C PRO A 174 -9.66 -22.03 -2.41
N ASP A 175 -9.30 -20.92 -3.06
CA ASP A 175 -8.20 -20.88 -4.03
C ASP A 175 -6.79 -20.95 -3.40
N GLY A 176 -6.68 -20.76 -2.07
CA GLY A 176 -5.41 -20.80 -1.34
C GLY A 176 -4.46 -19.62 -1.60
N ILE A 177 -4.89 -18.62 -2.38
CA ILE A 177 -4.09 -17.45 -2.80
C ILE A 177 -4.63 -16.17 -2.16
N HIS A 178 -5.95 -16.00 -2.12
CA HIS A 178 -6.57 -14.77 -1.65
C HIS A 178 -6.95 -14.87 -0.18
N PRO A 179 -6.55 -13.92 0.68
CA PRO A 179 -7.00 -13.88 2.07
C PRO A 179 -8.53 -13.80 2.17
N ASN A 180 -9.10 -14.46 3.17
CA ASN A 180 -10.46 -14.18 3.60
C ASN A 180 -10.47 -12.99 4.59
N GLU A 181 -11.61 -12.63 5.17
CA GLU A 181 -11.71 -11.50 6.10
C GLU A 181 -10.78 -11.63 7.32
N LYS A 182 -10.57 -12.86 7.84
CA LYS A 182 -9.62 -13.09 8.95
C LYS A 182 -8.19 -12.87 8.49
N GLY A 183 -7.85 -13.34 7.30
CA GLY A 183 -6.55 -13.11 6.67
C GLY A 183 -6.28 -11.62 6.46
N HIS A 184 -7.24 -10.86 5.93
CA HIS A 184 -7.10 -9.42 5.72
C HIS A 184 -6.80 -8.62 6.99
N LYS A 185 -7.31 -9.04 8.16
CA LYS A 185 -6.94 -8.42 9.46
C LYS A 185 -5.45 -8.59 9.76
N ILE A 186 -4.88 -9.77 9.51
CA ILE A 186 -3.46 -10.03 9.73
C ILE A 186 -2.61 -9.29 8.68
N VAL A 187 -3.06 -9.26 7.42
CA VAL A 187 -2.40 -8.47 6.36
C VAL A 187 -2.34 -6.99 6.72
N ALA A 188 -3.44 -6.43 7.26
CA ALA A 188 -3.48 -5.05 7.72
C ALA A 188 -2.44 -4.80 8.83
N GLU A 189 -2.34 -5.70 9.81
CA GLU A 189 -1.35 -5.60 10.88
C GLU A 189 0.10 -5.67 10.37
N ASN A 190 0.39 -6.58 9.43
CA ASN A 190 1.72 -6.73 8.83
C ASN A 190 2.13 -5.43 8.13
N ILE A 191 1.29 -4.94 7.22
CA ILE A 191 1.57 -3.71 6.48
C ILE A 191 1.66 -2.51 7.41
N TYR A 192 0.73 -2.38 8.37
CA TYR A 192 0.72 -1.26 9.32
C TYR A 192 2.05 -1.15 10.07
N LYS A 193 2.55 -2.27 10.61
CA LYS A 193 3.83 -2.31 11.33
C LYS A 193 5.00 -1.86 10.45
N SER A 194 5.02 -2.24 9.18
CA SER A 194 6.10 -1.86 8.26
C SER A 194 6.05 -0.37 7.89
N ILE A 195 4.85 0.22 7.77
CA ILE A 195 4.71 1.57 7.19
C ILE A 195 4.49 2.71 8.20
N ILE A 196 4.04 2.43 9.43
CA ILE A 196 3.61 3.47 10.38
C ILE A 196 4.69 4.51 10.70
N LYS A 197 5.96 4.11 10.70
CA LYS A 197 7.10 5.03 10.92
C LYS A 197 7.28 6.09 9.83
N TYR A 198 6.67 5.88 8.65
CA TYR A 198 6.65 6.82 7.54
C TYR A 198 5.38 7.69 7.53
N LEU A 199 4.36 7.35 8.32
CA LEU A 199 3.11 8.10 8.44
C LEU A 199 3.19 9.13 9.58
N LYS A 200 4.09 10.10 9.41
CA LYS A 200 4.31 11.22 10.34
C LYS A 200 3.33 12.37 10.13
#